data_AF-A0A7C9HSP9-F1
#
_entry.id   AF-A0A7C9HSP9-F1
#
_cell.length_a   1.000
_cell.length_b   1.000
_cell.length_c   1.000
_cell.angle_alpha   90.00
_cell.angle_beta   90.00
_cell.angle_gamma   90.00
#
_symmetry.space_group_name_H-M   'P 1'
#
loop_
_entity.id
_entity.type
_entity.pdbx_description
1 polymer ?
#
loop_
_entity_poly.entity_id
_entity_poly.type
_entity_poly.pdbx_seq_one_letter_code
_entity_poly.pdbx_strand_id
1 'polypeptide(L)' 'MGSTQDGSRDDNEQRSVDEVVDRLSKKFPDLDRDEIRRIVDEEHRAFDGRPVRDFVPVLVEKGAKRRIKAAAKSG' A
#
# COMPACT_ATOMS: atom_id res chain seq x y z
N MET A 1 -22.39 26.10 -2.13
CA MET A 1 -22.15 24.90 -2.97
C MET A 1 -20.67 24.82 -3.30
N GLY A 2 -19.93 23.98 -2.60
CA GLY A 2 -18.60 23.52 -2.99
C GLY A 2 -18.64 22.01 -2.85
N SER A 3 -18.77 21.31 -3.97
CA SER A 3 -19.02 19.88 -4.00
C SER A 3 -17.89 19.11 -3.31
N THR A 4 -18.24 18.32 -2.30
CA THR A 4 -17.43 17.27 -1.69
C THR A 4 -16.95 16.30 -2.78
N GLN A 5 -15.72 16.49 -3.27
CA GLN A 5 -14.97 15.56 -4.13
C GLN A 5 -14.23 14.47 -3.31
N ASP A 6 -14.63 14.26 -2.05
CA ASP A 6 -13.92 13.45 -1.06
C ASP A 6 -13.96 11.94 -1.40
N GLY A 7 -15.16 11.39 -1.63
CA GLY A 7 -15.33 9.94 -1.85
C GLY A 7 -14.59 9.37 -3.08
N SER A 8 -14.37 10.16 -4.14
CA SER A 8 -13.68 9.65 -5.34
C SER A 8 -12.17 9.51 -5.18
N ARG A 9 -11.55 10.25 -4.25
CA ARG A 9 -10.10 10.24 -4.06
C ARG A 9 -9.67 9.09 -3.17
N ASP A 10 -10.43 8.82 -2.12
CA ASP A 10 -10.22 7.67 -1.24
C ASP A 10 -10.42 6.34 -1.98
N ASP A 11 -11.47 6.23 -2.81
CA ASP A 11 -11.68 5.04 -3.64
C ASP A 11 -10.54 4.81 -4.64
N ASN A 12 -10.02 5.87 -5.26
CA ASN A 12 -8.89 5.77 -6.19
C ASN A 12 -7.58 5.38 -5.47
N GLU A 13 -7.36 5.93 -4.28
CA GLU A 13 -6.22 5.57 -3.45
C GLU A 13 -6.30 4.11 -3.01
N GLN A 14 -7.46 3.67 -2.51
CA GLN A 14 -7.65 2.29 -2.06
C GLN A 14 -7.45 1.30 -3.21
N ARG A 15 -7.98 1.61 -4.42
CA ARG A 15 -7.70 0.81 -5.62
C ARG A 15 -6.21 0.77 -5.95
N SER A 16 -5.52 1.91 -5.85
CA SER A 16 -4.08 1.97 -6.08
C SER A 16 -3.29 1.14 -5.06
N VAL A 17 -3.74 1.08 -3.81
CA VAL A 17 -3.17 0.23 -2.75
C VAL A 17 -3.42 -1.26 -3.05
N ASP A 18 -4.62 -1.63 -3.48
CA ASP A 18 -4.91 -3.02 -3.88
C ASP A 18 -4.03 -3.46 -5.08
N GLU A 19 -3.80 -2.59 -6.06
CA GLU A 19 -2.87 -2.86 -7.16
C GLU A 19 -1.42 -3.03 -6.69
N VAL A 20 -1.03 -2.34 -5.61
CA VAL A 20 0.29 -2.55 -4.97
C VAL A 20 0.37 -3.97 -4.41
N VAL A 21 -0.66 -4.46 -3.72
CA VAL A 21 -0.72 -5.84 -3.20
C VAL A 21 -0.53 -6.84 -4.34
N ASP A 22 -1.23 -6.64 -5.46
CA ASP A 22 -1.14 -7.52 -6.63
C ASP A 22 0.26 -7.52 -7.26
N ARG A 23 0.88 -6.33 -7.42
CA ARG A 23 2.25 -6.22 -7.93
C ARG A 23 3.26 -6.90 -7.01
N LEU A 24 3.12 -6.75 -5.71
CA LEU A 24 4.02 -7.36 -4.73
C LEU A 24 3.84 -8.88 -4.67
N SER A 25 2.60 -9.37 -4.72
CA SER A 25 2.31 -10.80 -4.75
C SER A 25 2.93 -11.49 -5.96
N LYS A 26 2.88 -10.85 -7.14
CA LYS A 26 3.57 -11.35 -8.34
C LYS A 26 5.10 -11.32 -8.20
N LYS A 27 5.64 -10.38 -7.42
CA LYS A 27 7.09 -10.19 -7.24
C LYS A 27 7.68 -11.08 -6.17
N PHE A 28 6.89 -11.47 -5.17
CA PHE A 28 7.30 -12.29 -4.03
C PHE A 28 6.35 -13.50 -3.94
N PRO A 29 6.39 -14.43 -4.91
CA PRO A 29 5.49 -15.58 -4.93
C PRO A 29 5.69 -16.55 -3.76
N ASP A 30 6.83 -16.46 -3.08
CA ASP A 30 7.15 -17.28 -1.90
C ASP A 30 6.50 -16.77 -0.61
N LEU A 31 5.91 -15.57 -0.63
CA LEU A 31 5.21 -14.98 0.51
C LEU A 31 3.70 -15.08 0.30
N ASP A 32 2.97 -15.38 1.37
CA ASP A 32 1.52 -15.43 1.34
C ASP A 32 0.92 -14.04 1.00
N ARG A 33 -0.11 -14.03 0.15
CA ARG A 33 -0.75 -12.78 -0.29
C ARG A 33 -1.37 -12.01 0.87
N ASP A 34 -1.89 -12.69 1.89
CA ASP A 34 -2.48 -12.04 3.06
C ASP A 34 -1.39 -11.36 3.92
N GLU A 35 -0.19 -11.95 4.00
CA GLU A 35 0.95 -11.31 4.66
C GLU A 35 1.44 -10.08 3.87
N ILE A 36 1.50 -10.17 2.53
CA ILE A 36 1.81 -9.02 1.68
C ILE A 36 0.77 -7.91 1.88
N ARG A 37 -0.52 -8.26 1.86
CA ARG A 37 -1.62 -7.31 2.11
C ARG A 37 -1.46 -6.64 3.47
N ARG A 38 -1.21 -7.42 4.53
CA ARG A 38 -1.00 -6.90 5.87
C ARG A 38 0.14 -5.88 5.91
N ILE A 39 1.29 -6.20 5.31
CA ILE A 39 2.44 -5.28 5.25
C ILE A 39 2.07 -3.99 4.50
N VAL A 40 1.37 -4.11 3.37
CA VAL A 40 0.91 -2.96 2.57
C VAL A 40 -0.06 -2.08 3.37
N ASP A 41 -1.04 -2.67 4.05
CA ASP A 41 -2.03 -1.97 4.88
C ASP A 41 -1.35 -1.26 6.07
N GLU A 42 -0.35 -1.89 6.70
CA GLU A 42 0.42 -1.26 7.78
C GLU A 42 1.23 -0.05 7.29
N GLU A 43 1.85 -0.13 6.11
CA GLU A 43 2.57 1.00 5.50
C GLU A 43 1.59 2.10 5.05
N HIS A 44 0.40 1.75 4.58
CA HIS A 44 -0.65 2.70 4.16
C HIS A 44 -1.17 3.53 5.33
N ARG A 45 -1.49 2.88 6.45
CA ARG A 45 -1.95 3.55 7.69
C ARG A 45 -0.96 4.55 8.25
N ALA A 46 0.34 4.41 7.97
CA ALA A 46 1.37 5.39 8.38
C ALA A 46 1.19 6.78 7.74
N PHE A 47 0.33 6.88 6.72
CA PHE A 47 -0.02 8.12 6.04
C PHE A 47 -1.40 8.68 6.45
N ASP A 48 -2.16 8.00 7.30
CA ASP A 48 -3.47 8.47 7.79
C ASP A 48 -3.40 9.90 8.35
N GLY A 49 -4.43 10.70 8.04
CA GLY A 49 -4.52 12.10 8.46
C GLY A 49 -3.58 13.09 7.74
N ARG A 50 -2.78 12.64 6.76
CA ARG A 50 -1.94 13.55 5.96
C ARG A 50 -2.74 14.22 4.82
N PRO A 51 -2.59 15.54 4.61
CA PRO A 51 -3.40 16.29 3.64
C PRO A 51 -3.01 16.06 2.16
N VAL A 52 -1.80 15.54 1.90
CA VAL A 52 -1.31 15.25 0.54
C VAL A 52 -1.08 13.75 0.41
N ARG A 53 -1.87 13.10 -0.44
CA ARG A 53 -1.89 11.64 -0.57
C ARG A 53 -1.55 11.08 -1.96
N ASP A 54 -1.28 11.94 -2.95
CA ASP A 54 -1.03 11.53 -4.34
C ASP A 54 0.16 10.56 -4.52
N PHE A 55 1.11 10.58 -3.59
CA PHE A 55 2.30 9.73 -3.61
C PHE A 55 2.21 8.54 -2.65
N VAL A 56 1.12 8.40 -1.88
CA VAL A 56 0.96 7.34 -0.88
C VAL A 56 1.14 5.95 -1.49
N PRO A 57 0.50 5.58 -2.63
CA PRO A 57 0.68 4.25 -3.22
C PRO A 57 2.13 3.91 -3.54
N VAL A 58 2.91 4.88 -4.05
CA VAL A 58 4.32 4.70 -4.40
C VAL A 58 5.19 4.52 -3.16
N LEU A 59 4.92 5.30 -2.11
CA LEU A 59 5.65 5.21 -0.85
C LEU A 59 5.36 3.88 -0.13
N VAL A 60 4.09 3.49 -0.09
CA VAL A 60 3.62 2.21 0.45
C VAL A 60 4.28 1.04 -0.25
N GLU A 61 4.30 1.02 -1.59
CA GLU A 61 4.95 -0.04 -2.35
C GLU A 61 6.45 -0.14 -2.03
N LYS A 62 7.13 1.01 -1.90
CA LYS A 62 8.57 1.05 -1.57
C LYS A 62 8.84 0.59 -0.14
N GLY A 63 8.01 0.99 0.82
CA GLY A 63 8.07 0.56 2.22
C GLY A 63 7.88 -0.94 2.36
N ALA A 64 6.78 -1.45 1.80
CA ALA A 64 6.45 -2.87 1.80
C ALA A 64 7.56 -3.73 1.17
N LYS A 65 8.11 -3.33 0.00
CA LYS A 65 9.25 -4.01 -0.64
C LYS A 65 10.47 -4.11 0.28
N ARG A 66 10.78 -3.06 1.05
CA ARG A 66 11.92 -3.07 1.97
C ARG A 66 11.66 -4.02 3.13
N ARG A 67 10.45 -4.00 3.69
CA ARG A 67 10.07 -4.83 4.84
C ARG A 67 10.00 -6.32 4.48
N ILE A 68 9.41 -6.67 3.33
CA ILE A 68 9.39 -8.05 2.82
C ILE A 68 10.82 -8.59 2.63
N LYS A 69 11.70 -7.81 2.01
CA LYS A 69 13.11 -8.21 1.81
C LYS A 69 13.89 -8.34 3.11
N ALA A 70 13.55 -7.57 4.13
CA ALA A 70 14.17 -7.69 5.44
C ALA A 70 13.70 -8.98 6.14
N ALA A 71 12.39 -9.26 6.12
CA ALA A 71 11.83 -10.49 6.68
C ALA A 71 12.40 -11.75 6.01
N ALA A 72 12.52 -11.75 4.68
CA ALA A 72 13.08 -12.88 3.93
C ALA A 72 14.59 -13.11 4.15
N LYS A 73 15.33 -12.12 4.68
CA LYS A 73 16.75 -12.26 5.04
C LYS A 73 16.97 -12.74 6.47
N SER A 74 15.90 -12.79 7.27
CA SER A 74 15.95 -13.16 8.69
C SER A 74 15.45 -14.57 8.98
N GLY A 75 15.01 -15.30 7.94
CA GLY A 75 14.74 -16.75 7.99
C GLY A 75 15.83 -17.52 7.26
#